data_AF-A0A5N4B017-F1
#
_entry.id   AF-A0A5N4B017-F1
#
_cell.length_a   1.000
_cell.length_b   1.000
_cell.length_c   1.000
_cell.angle_alpha   90.00
_cell.angle_beta   90.00
_cell.angle_gamma   90.00
#
_symmetry.space_group_name_H-M   'P 1'
#
loop_
_entity.id
_entity.type
_entity.pdbx_description
1 polymer ?
#
loop_
_entity_poly.entity_id
_entity_poly.type
_entity_poly.pdbx_seq_one_letter_code
_entity_poly.pdbx_strand_id
1 'polypeptide(L)'
;MDYYNNSNTFSASHSLTHTQNYNYPSYSVSDPRLSYAYHNTVPIHQTSNDSNSLQLYDLSLPANVIETKSDDELWIETWLSKIGKIQINLNSTIEIKPTRSTVYKTNNIQIHSVRNSLRNCVQILNNLQSLQEYLKKNASTMSSAEWTKKTTEIGLIKEQFSKHMFQFESQETMSKILKAVEQRKKKRNCQRRRRQQRSIDSAKQREEIDKAHKEVDRWLENMKDEVERAKMEELMKKDADCVLAEVTKKKSDARKTLSLIASLVKLRQVREHAAKQRGEKVSLEDHNAFEKVTNHLTKIWDSALEVYGKEEKTLQVMLMQTATEDNNSARIAKERNIMHEWESAFFGPKTILAPSYFNLAVAEKDLDTFIAIRKSWDTFLSAEDESVSNIPVGWVLPNSNPNGDWAKYRNC
;
A
#
# COMPACT_ATOMS: atom_id res chain seq x y z
N MET A 1 -40.81 53.45 -8.53
CA MET A 1 -40.93 52.59 -7.36
C MET A 1 -40.44 51.21 -7.77
N ASP A 2 -39.33 50.66 -7.32
CA ASP A 2 -38.27 51.11 -6.42
C ASP A 2 -36.99 50.35 -6.81
N TYR A 3 -35.87 51.04 -6.65
CA TYR A 3 -34.53 50.47 -6.61
C TYR A 3 -34.38 49.54 -5.40
N TYR A 4 -33.52 48.51 -5.48
CA TYR A 4 -32.31 48.42 -4.66
C TYR A 4 -31.50 47.16 -4.98
N ASN A 5 -30.27 47.40 -5.43
CA ASN A 5 -29.11 46.54 -5.17
C ASN A 5 -28.95 46.32 -3.67
N ASN A 6 -28.40 45.18 -3.24
CA ASN A 6 -27.41 45.25 -2.17
C ASN A 6 -26.35 44.16 -2.26
N SER A 7 -25.13 44.63 -2.45
CA SER A 7 -23.88 43.95 -2.22
C SER A 7 -23.44 44.25 -0.78
N ASN A 8 -22.90 43.27 -0.05
CA ASN A 8 -21.85 43.46 0.99
C ASN A 8 -21.48 42.07 1.58
N THR A 9 -20.28 41.52 1.36
CA THR A 9 -18.95 41.81 1.98
C THR A 9 -18.78 41.28 3.41
N PHE A 10 -18.03 40.17 3.50
CA PHE A 10 -16.79 39.95 4.27
C PHE A 10 -16.70 40.32 5.76
N SER A 11 -16.53 39.31 6.62
CA SER A 11 -15.48 39.13 7.68
C SER A 11 -15.98 38.09 8.70
N ALA A 12 -15.36 36.92 8.84
CA ALA A 12 -14.10 36.59 9.53
C ALA A 12 -14.36 35.97 10.92
N SER A 13 -13.73 34.81 11.13
CA SER A 13 -13.35 34.17 12.41
C SER A 13 -14.44 33.79 13.43
N HIS A 14 -14.69 32.49 13.56
CA HIS A 14 -14.42 31.80 14.83
C HIS A 14 -14.10 30.32 14.61
N SER A 15 -12.85 29.99 14.88
CA SER A 15 -12.31 28.67 15.14
C SER A 15 -12.88 28.12 16.45
N LEU A 16 -13.58 27.00 16.38
CA LEU A 16 -13.93 26.16 17.53
C LEU A 16 -13.24 24.82 17.35
N THR A 17 -12.05 24.70 17.92
CA THR A 17 -11.37 23.43 18.15
C THR A 17 -12.13 22.69 19.25
N HIS A 18 -13.02 21.77 18.84
CA HIS A 18 -13.61 20.81 19.76
C HIS A 18 -12.64 19.62 19.89
N THR A 19 -11.76 19.70 20.88
CA THR A 19 -10.93 18.58 21.34
C THR A 19 -11.81 17.59 22.10
N GLN A 20 -12.33 16.58 21.39
CA GLN A 20 -12.86 15.39 22.06
C GLN A 20 -11.70 14.46 22.41
N ASN A 21 -11.40 14.42 23.71
CA ASN A 21 -10.53 13.48 24.37
C ASN A 21 -11.14 12.07 24.28
N TYR A 22 -10.69 11.27 23.31
CA TYR A 22 -10.93 9.83 23.32
C TYR A 22 -9.77 9.17 24.06
N ASN A 23 -10.05 8.80 25.31
CA ASN A 23 -9.17 7.99 26.16
C ASN A 23 -9.16 6.56 25.61
N TYR A 24 -8.21 6.24 24.74
CA TYR A 24 -7.95 4.87 24.29
C TYR A 24 -7.05 4.15 25.30
N PRO A 25 -7.42 2.95 25.78
CA PRO A 25 -6.51 2.14 26.58
C PRO A 25 -5.32 1.71 25.71
N SER A 26 -4.12 2.09 26.15
CA SER A 26 -2.85 1.64 25.57
C SER A 26 -2.70 0.13 25.81
N TYR A 27 -3.02 -0.66 24.78
CA TYR A 27 -2.53 -2.02 24.69
C TYR A 27 -1.19 -2.00 23.97
N SER A 28 -0.10 -2.11 24.74
CA SER A 28 1.22 -2.40 24.18
C SER A 28 1.22 -3.82 23.63
N VAL A 29 0.97 -3.97 22.34
CA VAL A 29 1.29 -5.21 21.64
C VAL A 29 2.80 -5.23 21.45
N SER A 30 3.48 -5.95 22.33
CA SER A 30 4.89 -6.28 22.17
C SER A 30 5.07 -7.04 20.86
N ASP A 31 5.83 -6.49 19.93
CA ASP A 31 6.27 -7.17 18.72
C ASP A 31 7.15 -8.39 19.12
N PRO A 32 6.75 -9.64 18.81
CA PRO A 32 7.50 -10.85 19.16
C PRO A 32 8.88 -10.93 18.51
N ARG A 33 9.23 -10.03 17.58
CA ARG A 33 10.53 -9.99 16.91
C ARG A 33 11.60 -9.20 17.67
N LEU A 34 11.22 -8.44 18.71
CA LEU A 34 12.14 -7.57 19.45
C LEU A 34 12.67 -8.18 20.77
N SER A 35 12.26 -9.39 21.18
CA SER A 35 12.65 -9.96 22.48
C SER A 35 13.97 -10.75 22.50
N TYR A 36 14.63 -10.96 21.35
CA TYR A 36 15.87 -11.75 21.28
C TYR A 36 17.17 -10.97 21.54
N ALA A 37 17.09 -9.65 21.78
CA ALA A 37 18.29 -8.81 21.91
C ALA A 37 18.75 -8.53 23.36
N TYR A 38 18.08 -9.07 24.38
CA TYR A 38 18.29 -8.62 25.77
C TYR A 38 18.59 -9.72 26.78
N HIS A 39 19.30 -10.79 26.42
CA HIS A 39 19.95 -11.63 27.44
C HIS A 39 21.26 -12.21 26.91
N ASN A 40 22.35 -11.47 27.11
CA ASN A 40 23.68 -12.03 27.30
C ASN A 40 24.56 -10.97 27.98
N THR A 41 24.51 -10.92 29.31
CA THR A 41 25.52 -10.29 30.15
C THR A 41 26.27 -11.39 30.90
N VAL A 42 27.56 -11.55 30.59
CA VAL A 42 28.51 -12.40 31.32
C VAL A 42 29.78 -11.56 31.57
N PRO A 43 30.47 -11.74 32.72
CA PRO A 43 31.10 -10.65 33.46
C PRO A 43 32.45 -10.15 32.97
N ILE A 44 32.71 -8.91 33.35
CA ILE A 44 33.97 -8.17 33.25
C ILE A 44 35.07 -8.89 34.06
N HIS A 45 36.15 -9.26 33.38
CA HIS A 45 37.47 -9.39 34.00
C HIS A 45 38.38 -8.28 33.48
N GLN A 46 38.88 -7.47 34.42
CA GLN A 46 39.83 -6.39 34.21
C GLN A 46 41.25 -6.96 34.07
N THR A 47 41.98 -6.57 33.02
CA THR A 47 43.44 -6.34 33.09
C THR A 47 43.88 -5.28 32.07
N SER A 48 44.47 -4.21 32.64
CA SER A 48 45.59 -3.38 32.18
C SER A 48 45.63 -2.77 30.76
N ASN A 49 45.59 -1.44 30.77
CA ASN A 49 46.30 -0.45 29.92
C ASN A 49 47.24 -1.00 28.83
N ASP A 50 46.98 -0.56 27.59
CA ASP A 50 47.96 0.27 26.88
C ASP A 50 47.27 1.16 25.83
N SER A 51 47.76 2.39 25.74
CA SER A 51 47.28 3.42 24.82
C SER A 51 47.83 3.18 23.42
N ASN A 52 47.01 3.24 22.37
CA ASN A 52 47.27 3.99 21.14
C ASN A 52 46.24 3.74 20.03
N SER A 53 45.96 4.83 19.30
CA SER A 53 45.54 4.90 17.89
C SER A 53 44.23 4.24 17.45
N LEU A 54 43.27 5.10 17.11
CA LEU A 54 42.18 4.83 16.17
C LEU A 54 42.76 4.28 14.85
N GLN A 55 42.66 2.96 14.65
CA GLN A 55 42.89 2.33 13.35
C GLN A 55 41.57 1.97 12.68
N LEU A 56 41.36 2.70 11.60
CA LEU A 56 40.60 2.39 10.39
C LEU A 56 40.46 0.86 10.17
N TYR A 57 39.23 0.37 10.10
CA TYR A 57 38.91 -0.99 9.69
C TYR A 57 39.33 -1.17 8.22
N ASP A 58 40.32 -2.05 8.03
CA ASP A 58 40.81 -2.56 6.76
C ASP A 58 39.82 -3.60 6.21
N LEU A 59 39.04 -3.23 5.18
CA LEU A 59 38.27 -4.16 4.37
C LEU A 59 39.17 -4.72 3.27
N SER A 60 40.00 -5.70 3.62
CA SER A 60 40.66 -6.54 2.62
C SER A 60 39.63 -7.52 2.04
N LEU A 61 38.99 -7.13 0.92
CA LEU A 61 38.27 -8.06 0.05
C LEU A 61 39.26 -9.10 -0.53
N PRO A 62 38.90 -10.39 -0.56
CA PRO A 62 39.65 -11.37 -1.33
C PRO A 62 39.52 -11.08 -2.83
N ALA A 63 40.67 -11.16 -3.50
CA ALA A 63 40.84 -10.90 -4.92
C ALA A 63 39.94 -11.77 -5.82
N ASN A 64 39.55 -11.17 -6.95
CA ASN A 64 38.86 -11.76 -8.11
C ASN A 64 37.35 -12.02 -7.99
N VAL A 65 36.59 -10.93 -7.94
CA VAL A 65 35.28 -10.86 -8.61
C VAL A 65 35.42 -9.81 -9.71
N ILE A 66 35.41 -10.24 -10.97
CA ILE A 66 35.25 -9.33 -12.10
C ILE A 66 33.77 -8.92 -12.06
N GLU A 67 33.46 -7.88 -11.28
CA GLU A 67 32.18 -7.18 -11.34
C GLU A 67 32.05 -6.61 -12.76
N THR A 68 31.13 -7.16 -13.52
CA THR A 68 30.71 -6.56 -14.80
C THR A 68 29.92 -5.30 -14.46
N LYS A 69 30.63 -4.18 -14.34
CA LYS A 69 30.02 -2.87 -14.11
C LYS A 69 29.02 -2.55 -15.22
N SER A 70 27.86 -2.05 -14.83
CA SER A 70 26.86 -1.56 -15.78
C SER A 70 27.40 -0.37 -16.58
N ASP A 71 26.93 -0.18 -17.81
CA ASP A 71 27.31 0.97 -18.65
C ASP A 71 27.09 2.31 -17.93
N ASP A 72 26.03 2.39 -17.11
CA ASP A 72 25.71 3.57 -16.31
C ASP A 72 26.71 3.79 -15.16
N GLU A 73 27.22 2.72 -14.54
CA GLU A 73 28.24 2.81 -13.50
C GLU A 73 29.58 3.24 -14.09
N LEU A 74 29.96 2.67 -15.23
CA LEU A 74 31.15 3.11 -15.98
C LEU A 74 31.04 4.58 -16.39
N TRP A 75 29.84 5.04 -16.76
CA TRP A 75 29.59 6.45 -17.07
C TRP A 75 29.75 7.35 -15.85
N ILE A 76 29.14 6.98 -14.71
CA ILE A 76 29.22 7.74 -13.45
C ILE A 76 30.66 7.80 -12.95
N GLU A 77 31.37 6.67 -12.94
CA GLU A 77 32.76 6.60 -12.52
C GLU A 77 33.65 7.47 -13.42
N THR A 78 33.51 7.36 -14.75
CA THR A 78 34.27 8.18 -15.70
C THR A 78 33.99 9.68 -15.51
N TRP A 79 32.74 10.05 -15.21
CA TRP A 79 32.36 11.44 -14.91
C TRP A 79 32.95 11.93 -13.58
N LEU A 80 32.90 11.12 -12.53
CA LEU A 80 33.47 11.43 -11.21
C LEU A 80 34.99 11.55 -11.24
N SER A 81 35.67 10.72 -12.03
CA SER A 81 37.11 10.81 -12.30
C SER A 81 37.47 12.13 -13.00
N LYS A 82 36.70 12.55 -14.01
CA LYS A 82 36.92 13.83 -14.71
C LYS A 82 36.75 15.08 -13.82
N ILE A 83 35.91 15.00 -12.79
CA ILE A 83 35.71 16.09 -11.82
C ILE A 83 36.73 16.00 -10.66
N GLY A 84 37.61 15.00 -10.67
CA GLY A 84 38.69 14.83 -9.69
C GLY A 84 38.21 14.29 -8.34
N LYS A 85 37.02 13.66 -8.29
CA LYS A 85 36.44 13.12 -7.05
C LYS A 85 36.86 11.67 -6.76
N ILE A 86 37.33 10.93 -7.77
CA ILE A 86 37.73 9.52 -7.66
C ILE A 86 38.95 9.26 -8.57
N GLN A 87 39.87 8.40 -8.15
CA GLN A 87 40.95 7.84 -8.97
C GLN A 87 40.55 6.42 -9.39
N ILE A 88 40.48 6.13 -10.70
CA ILE A 88 40.12 4.80 -11.20
C ILE A 88 41.34 4.19 -11.90
N ASN A 89 41.56 2.89 -11.70
CA ASN A 89 42.61 2.13 -12.38
C ASN A 89 42.32 2.05 -13.90
N LEU A 90 43.33 2.34 -14.73
CA LEU A 90 43.22 2.73 -16.14
C LEU A 90 42.64 1.67 -17.11
N ASN A 91 42.34 0.46 -16.64
CA ASN A 91 42.08 -0.68 -17.53
C ASN A 91 40.63 -0.82 -18.02
N SER A 92 39.69 0.00 -17.53
CA SER A 92 38.26 -0.08 -17.90
C SER A 92 37.68 1.25 -18.38
N THR A 93 38.50 2.10 -19.01
CA THR A 93 38.04 3.40 -19.51
C THR A 93 37.36 3.24 -20.86
N ILE A 94 36.04 3.42 -20.91
CA ILE A 94 35.33 3.68 -22.16
C ILE A 94 35.81 5.03 -22.67
N GLU A 95 36.37 5.09 -23.89
CA GLU A 95 36.65 6.35 -24.56
C GLU A 95 35.35 7.09 -24.85
N ILE A 96 34.91 7.90 -23.88
CA ILE A 96 33.82 8.85 -24.09
C ILE A 96 34.38 9.94 -25.02
N LYS A 97 34.07 9.82 -26.32
CA LYS A 97 34.30 10.90 -27.28
C LYS A 97 33.75 12.19 -26.66
N PRO A 98 34.58 13.24 -26.49
CA PRO A 98 34.15 14.45 -25.83
C PRO A 98 32.93 15.01 -26.56
N THR A 99 31.77 14.93 -25.91
CA THR A 99 30.56 15.61 -26.35
C THR A 99 30.80 17.12 -26.19
N ARG A 100 31.33 17.71 -27.27
CA ARG A 100 31.30 19.14 -27.61
C ARG A 100 31.17 20.08 -26.41
N SER A 101 32.23 20.25 -25.65
CA SER A 101 32.42 21.49 -24.92
C SER A 101 33.83 22.00 -25.18
N THR A 102 33.91 23.31 -25.43
CA THR A 102 35.10 24.11 -25.78
C THR A 102 35.62 24.03 -27.22
N VAL A 103 34.74 23.81 -28.20
CA VAL A 103 34.98 24.38 -29.54
C VAL A 103 34.72 25.88 -29.40
N TYR A 104 35.79 26.66 -29.53
CA TYR A 104 35.89 28.10 -29.78
C TYR A 104 34.55 28.86 -29.80
N LYS A 105 34.45 29.93 -29.00
CA LYS A 105 33.45 31.00 -29.17
C LYS A 105 33.63 31.62 -30.57
N THR A 106 33.18 30.93 -31.61
CA THR A 106 33.00 31.51 -32.93
C THR A 106 31.84 32.48 -32.77
N ASN A 107 32.13 33.78 -32.80
CA ASN A 107 31.22 34.92 -32.96
C ASN A 107 29.74 34.51 -33.07
N ASN A 108 29.12 34.16 -31.95
CA ASN A 108 27.73 33.72 -31.94
C ASN A 108 26.89 34.98 -32.11
N ILE A 109 26.30 35.16 -33.28
CA ILE A 109 25.54 36.37 -33.59
C ILE A 109 24.41 36.51 -32.58
N GLN A 110 24.48 37.58 -31.78
CA GLN A 110 23.48 37.85 -30.77
C GLN A 110 22.21 38.37 -31.44
N ILE A 111 21.18 37.51 -31.53
CA ILE A 111 19.88 37.85 -32.16
C ILE A 111 19.29 39.15 -31.59
N HIS A 112 19.48 39.46 -30.30
CA HIS A 112 19.00 40.72 -29.73
C HIS A 112 19.75 41.94 -30.28
N SER A 113 21.05 41.83 -30.52
CA SER A 113 21.89 42.94 -30.99
C SER A 113 21.54 43.30 -32.44
N VAL A 114 21.32 42.27 -33.26
CA VAL A 114 20.81 42.39 -34.63
C VAL A 114 19.41 43.01 -34.64
N ARG A 115 18.52 42.54 -33.76
CA ARG A 115 17.17 43.11 -33.60
C ARG A 115 17.21 44.60 -33.22
N ASN A 116 18.09 44.99 -32.31
CA ASN A 116 18.24 46.39 -31.89
C ASN A 116 18.79 47.24 -33.02
N SER A 117 19.77 46.75 -33.77
CA SER A 117 20.31 47.47 -34.92
C SER A 117 19.26 47.67 -36.01
N LEU A 118 18.44 46.66 -36.31
CA LEU A 118 17.33 46.80 -37.25
C LEU A 118 16.29 47.82 -36.75
N ARG A 119 15.98 47.83 -35.46
CA ARG A 119 15.10 48.84 -34.84
C ARG A 119 15.68 50.25 -34.99
N ASN A 120 16.99 50.41 -34.76
CA ASN A 120 17.67 51.69 -34.93
C ASN A 120 17.66 52.14 -36.39
N CYS A 121 17.87 51.23 -37.36
CA CYS A 121 17.74 51.55 -38.78
C CYS A 121 16.33 52.07 -39.11
N VAL A 122 15.28 51.42 -38.61
CA VAL A 122 13.88 51.86 -38.80
C VAL A 122 13.64 53.23 -38.15
N GLN A 123 14.17 53.47 -36.96
CA GLN A 123 14.07 54.78 -36.30
C GLN A 123 14.80 55.87 -37.09
N ILE A 124 15.99 55.59 -37.61
CA ILE A 124 16.76 56.52 -38.43
C ILE A 124 16.03 56.85 -39.74
N LEU A 125 15.40 55.86 -40.38
CA LEU A 125 14.59 56.08 -41.58
C LEU A 125 13.38 56.98 -41.29
N ASN A 126 12.69 56.77 -40.16
CA ASN A 126 11.58 57.63 -39.75
C ASN A 126 12.06 59.07 -39.46
N ASN A 127 13.22 59.22 -38.81
CA ASN A 127 13.82 60.53 -38.56
C ASN A 127 14.18 61.25 -39.87
N LEU A 128 14.81 60.53 -40.82
CA LEU A 128 15.15 61.07 -42.14
C LEU A 128 13.88 61.48 -42.92
N GLN A 129 12.81 60.69 -42.85
CA GLN A 129 11.53 61.02 -43.46
C GLN A 129 10.91 62.28 -42.84
N SER A 130 10.92 62.40 -41.51
CA SER A 130 10.42 63.60 -40.82
C SER A 130 11.23 64.86 -41.19
N LEU A 131 12.55 64.72 -41.34
CA LEU A 131 13.45 65.80 -41.72
C LEU A 131 13.27 66.16 -43.19
N GLN A 132 13.03 65.19 -44.07
CA GLN A 132 12.66 65.42 -45.46
C GLN A 132 11.34 66.19 -45.57
N GLU A 133 10.31 65.82 -44.80
CA GLU A 133 9.03 66.54 -44.77
C GLU A 133 9.19 67.96 -44.22
N TYR A 134 10.01 68.14 -43.19
CA TYR A 134 10.35 69.45 -42.64
C TYR A 134 11.06 70.35 -43.67
N LEU A 135 12.05 69.82 -44.39
CA LEU A 135 12.76 70.56 -45.44
C LEU A 135 11.86 70.90 -46.63
N LYS A 136 10.95 69.99 -47.01
CA LYS A 136 9.96 70.26 -48.07
C LYS A 136 9.02 71.41 -47.69
N LYS A 137 8.59 71.50 -46.43
CA LYS A 137 7.69 72.56 -45.94
C LYS A 137 8.39 73.92 -45.81
N ASN A 138 9.68 73.93 -45.51
CA ASN A 138 10.45 75.15 -45.28
C ASN A 138 11.37 75.53 -46.45
N ALA A 139 11.13 74.96 -47.63
CA ALA A 139 12.01 75.12 -48.80
C ALA A 139 12.17 76.60 -49.23
N SER A 140 11.13 77.41 -49.07
CA SER A 140 11.09 78.81 -49.49
C SER A 140 11.49 79.82 -48.39
N THR A 141 11.63 79.36 -47.14
CA THR A 141 11.81 80.23 -45.96
C THR A 141 13.18 80.10 -45.30
N MET A 142 13.97 79.07 -45.64
CA MET A 142 15.26 78.80 -44.99
C MET A 142 16.44 79.55 -45.61
N SER A 143 17.32 80.05 -44.75
CA SER A 143 18.59 80.70 -45.12
C SER A 143 19.64 79.69 -45.58
N SER A 144 20.58 80.12 -46.43
CA SER A 144 21.70 79.28 -46.93
C SER A 144 22.54 78.66 -45.79
N ALA A 145 22.72 79.39 -44.69
CA ALA A 145 23.41 78.87 -43.50
C ALA A 145 22.61 77.76 -42.77
N GLU A 146 21.28 77.82 -42.82
CA GLU A 146 20.42 76.78 -42.22
C GLU A 146 20.32 75.55 -43.11
N TRP A 147 20.34 75.74 -44.44
CA TRP A 147 20.47 74.66 -45.42
C TRP A 147 21.74 73.85 -45.20
N THR A 148 22.90 74.51 -45.09
CA THR A 148 24.18 73.83 -44.85
C THR A 148 24.18 73.06 -43.52
N LYS A 149 23.58 73.60 -42.46
CA LYS A 149 23.40 72.91 -41.18
C LYS A 149 22.50 71.67 -41.29
N LYS A 150 21.43 71.72 -42.07
CA LYS A 150 20.53 70.56 -42.26
C LYS A 150 21.12 69.49 -43.19
N THR A 151 21.89 69.89 -44.20
CA THR A 151 22.62 68.94 -45.06
C THR A 151 23.71 68.19 -44.28
N THR A 152 24.40 68.86 -43.35
CA THR A 152 25.37 68.20 -42.46
C THR A 152 24.68 67.25 -41.48
N GLU A 153 23.53 67.63 -40.91
CA GLU A 153 22.71 66.74 -40.07
C GLU A 153 22.25 65.48 -40.84
N ILE A 154 21.79 65.62 -42.08
CA ILE A 154 21.47 64.48 -42.96
C ILE A 154 22.69 63.58 -43.20
N GLY A 155 23.87 64.18 -43.41
CA GLY A 155 25.12 63.45 -43.58
C GLY A 155 25.44 62.56 -42.37
N LEU A 156 25.30 63.11 -41.15
CA LEU A 156 25.51 62.37 -39.90
C LEU A 156 24.47 61.26 -39.70
N ILE A 157 23.20 61.52 -40.01
CA ILE A 157 22.12 60.51 -39.94
C ILE A 157 22.39 59.36 -40.93
N LYS A 158 22.86 59.69 -42.14
CA LYS A 158 23.23 58.72 -43.16
C LYS A 158 24.42 57.86 -42.73
N GLU A 159 25.44 58.46 -42.10
CA GLU A 159 26.59 57.73 -41.56
C GLU A 159 26.17 56.76 -40.45
N GLN A 160 25.30 57.19 -39.54
CA GLN A 160 24.74 56.34 -38.49
C GLN A 160 23.91 55.17 -39.07
N PHE A 161 23.15 55.41 -40.14
CA PHE A 161 22.42 54.37 -40.86
C PHE A 161 23.39 53.36 -41.48
N SER A 162 24.40 53.82 -42.22
CA SER A 162 25.42 52.95 -42.83
C SER A 162 26.15 52.11 -41.79
N LYS A 163 26.48 52.68 -40.63
CA LYS A 163 27.09 51.95 -39.52
C LYS A 163 26.22 50.80 -39.01
N HIS A 164 24.91 51.01 -38.86
CA HIS A 164 24.00 49.96 -38.45
C HIS A 164 23.70 48.96 -39.58
N MET A 165 23.72 49.40 -40.83
CA MET A 165 23.44 48.56 -42.00
C MET A 165 24.61 47.65 -42.39
N PHE A 166 25.85 48.05 -42.11
CA PHE A 166 27.08 47.32 -42.46
C PHE A 166 27.06 45.83 -42.04
N GLN A 167 26.45 45.50 -40.90
CA GLN A 167 26.36 44.11 -40.44
C GLN A 167 25.43 43.20 -41.27
N PHE A 168 24.58 43.80 -42.12
CA PHE A 168 23.62 43.13 -43.01
C PHE A 168 24.11 43.09 -44.46
N GLU A 169 25.20 43.76 -44.80
CA GLU A 169 25.74 43.82 -46.18
C GLU A 169 26.41 42.50 -46.62
N SER A 170 26.91 41.72 -45.66
CA SER A 170 27.50 40.41 -45.96
C SER A 170 26.43 39.31 -46.04
N GLN A 171 26.42 38.58 -47.16
CA GLN A 171 25.54 37.42 -47.35
C GLN A 171 25.79 36.31 -46.32
N GLU A 172 27.02 36.20 -45.83
CA GLU A 172 27.40 35.21 -44.83
C GLU A 172 26.85 35.56 -43.44
N THR A 173 26.85 36.85 -43.06
CA THR A 173 26.28 37.30 -41.77
C THR A 173 24.77 37.15 -41.77
N MET A 174 24.11 37.49 -42.89
CA MET A 174 22.67 37.30 -43.07
C MET A 174 22.26 35.84 -42.96
N SER A 175 23.00 34.93 -43.62
CA SER A 175 22.74 33.49 -43.53
C SER A 175 22.88 32.96 -42.10
N LYS A 176 23.89 33.43 -41.36
CA LYS A 176 24.10 33.07 -39.94
C LYS A 176 22.96 33.59 -39.05
N ILE A 177 22.47 34.82 -39.28
CA ILE A 177 21.33 35.40 -38.54
C ILE A 177 20.05 34.57 -38.76
N LEU A 178 19.71 34.29 -40.01
CA LEU A 178 18.51 33.51 -40.34
C LEU A 178 18.56 32.11 -39.72
N LYS A 179 19.71 31.45 -39.81
CA LYS A 179 19.93 30.15 -39.17
C LYS A 179 19.76 30.20 -37.65
N ALA A 180 20.29 31.22 -36.99
CA ALA A 180 20.15 31.40 -35.55
C ALA A 180 18.68 31.64 -35.12
N VAL A 181 17.93 32.42 -35.89
CA VAL A 181 16.50 32.67 -35.67
C VAL A 181 15.69 31.38 -35.84
N GLU A 182 15.93 30.62 -36.90
CA GLU A 182 15.22 29.36 -37.15
C GLU A 182 15.54 28.31 -36.08
N GLN A 183 16.80 28.19 -35.66
CA GLN A 183 17.18 27.33 -34.54
C GLN A 183 16.45 27.72 -33.24
N ARG A 184 16.32 29.02 -32.95
CA ARG A 184 15.62 29.49 -31.76
C ARG A 184 14.11 29.22 -31.84
N LYS A 185 13.51 29.38 -33.02
CA LYS A 185 12.10 29.04 -33.30
C LYS A 185 11.86 27.54 -33.13
N LYS A 186 12.68 26.69 -33.74
CA LYS A 186 12.63 25.23 -33.61
C LYS A 186 12.75 24.80 -32.14
N LYS A 187 13.72 25.34 -31.39
CA LYS A 187 13.89 25.06 -29.95
C LYS A 187 12.64 25.41 -29.15
N ARG A 188 12.07 26.60 -29.36
CA ARG A 188 10.84 27.04 -28.67
C ARG A 188 9.66 26.13 -28.99
N ASN A 189 9.48 25.75 -30.25
CA ASN A 189 8.41 24.84 -30.66
C ASN A 189 8.58 23.44 -30.06
N CYS A 190 9.80 22.88 -30.06
CA CYS A 190 10.09 21.61 -29.40
C CYS A 190 9.81 21.68 -27.89
N GLN A 191 10.21 22.76 -27.22
CA GLN A 191 9.92 22.96 -25.80
C GLN A 191 8.42 23.08 -25.53
N ARG A 192 7.67 23.82 -26.36
CA ARG A 192 6.21 23.94 -26.25
C ARG A 192 5.54 22.58 -26.40
N ARG A 193 5.89 21.80 -27.43
CA ARG A 193 5.36 20.44 -27.65
C ARG A 193 5.68 19.52 -26.46
N ARG A 194 6.92 19.54 -25.95
CA ARG A 194 7.32 18.75 -24.77
C ARG A 194 6.58 19.17 -23.48
N ARG A 195 6.25 20.45 -23.31
CA ARG A 195 5.45 20.92 -22.16
C ARG A 195 4.01 20.46 -22.28
N GLN A 196 3.44 20.58 -23.46
CA GLN A 196 2.07 20.12 -23.74
C GLN A 196 1.95 18.61 -23.55
N GLN A 197 2.90 17.83 -24.08
CA GLN A 197 2.91 16.37 -23.91
C GLN A 197 3.00 16.00 -22.43
N ARG A 198 3.95 16.58 -21.68
CA ARG A 198 4.04 16.35 -20.23
C ARG A 198 2.77 16.71 -19.48
N SER A 199 2.10 17.80 -19.86
CA SER A 199 0.82 18.18 -19.25
C SER A 199 -0.27 17.14 -19.52
N ILE A 200 -0.32 16.57 -20.72
CA ILE A 200 -1.25 15.51 -21.09
C ILE A 200 -0.93 14.24 -20.32
N ASP A 201 0.34 13.84 -20.29
CA ASP A 201 0.78 12.61 -19.61
C ASP A 201 0.50 12.70 -18.10
N SER A 202 0.81 13.83 -17.46
CA SER A 202 0.49 14.06 -16.04
C SER A 202 -1.01 14.15 -15.77
N ALA A 203 -1.84 14.55 -16.75
CA ALA A 203 -3.29 14.52 -16.60
C ALA A 203 -3.83 13.08 -16.69
N LYS A 204 -3.35 12.30 -17.66
CA LYS A 204 -3.68 10.87 -17.80
C LYS A 204 -3.29 10.06 -16.56
N GLN A 205 -2.06 10.27 -16.07
CA GLN A 205 -1.60 9.58 -14.86
C GLN A 205 -2.47 9.92 -13.64
N ARG A 206 -2.91 11.18 -13.50
CA ARG A 206 -3.86 11.56 -12.44
C ARG A 206 -5.20 10.87 -12.60
N GLU A 207 -5.73 10.81 -13.82
CA GLU A 207 -6.99 10.11 -14.08
C GLU A 207 -6.88 8.60 -13.78
N GLU A 208 -5.75 7.96 -14.11
CA GLU A 208 -5.48 6.56 -13.78
C GLU A 208 -5.39 6.33 -12.27
N ILE A 209 -4.69 7.20 -11.55
CA ILE A 209 -4.61 7.16 -10.08
C ILE A 209 -6.01 7.36 -9.48
N ASP A 210 -6.78 8.32 -9.96
CA ASP A 210 -8.14 8.57 -9.47
C ASP A 210 -9.08 7.39 -9.74
N LYS A 211 -8.92 6.69 -10.88
CA LYS A 211 -9.66 5.45 -11.16
C LYS A 211 -9.27 4.34 -10.20
N ALA A 212 -7.98 4.16 -9.94
CA ALA A 212 -7.50 3.16 -8.99
C ALA A 212 -7.99 3.47 -7.56
N HIS A 213 -7.97 4.74 -7.13
CA HIS A 213 -8.50 5.14 -5.83
C HIS A 213 -10.00 4.86 -5.72
N LYS A 214 -10.79 5.19 -6.74
CA LYS A 214 -12.23 4.85 -6.77
C LYS A 214 -12.48 3.35 -6.69
N GLU A 215 -11.63 2.54 -7.32
CA GLU A 215 -11.71 1.08 -7.22
C GLU A 215 -11.45 0.60 -5.80
N VAL A 216 -10.41 1.13 -5.16
CA VAL A 216 -10.07 0.83 -3.76
C VAL A 216 -11.20 1.27 -2.83
N ASP A 217 -11.73 2.47 -2.98
CA ASP A 217 -12.83 2.99 -2.16
C ASP A 217 -14.08 2.11 -2.30
N ARG A 218 -14.42 1.71 -3.53
CA ARG A 218 -15.53 0.79 -3.79
C ARG A 218 -15.30 -0.58 -3.14
N TRP A 219 -14.09 -1.11 -3.22
CA TRP A 219 -13.75 -2.37 -2.57
C TRP A 219 -13.84 -2.27 -1.04
N LEU A 220 -13.39 -1.15 -0.46
CA LEU A 220 -13.49 -0.89 0.97
C LEU A 220 -14.94 -0.80 1.43
N GLU A 221 -15.81 -0.09 0.70
CA GLU A 221 -17.23 -0.02 1.05
C GLU A 221 -17.90 -1.38 0.92
N ASN A 222 -17.64 -2.13 -0.15
CA ASN A 222 -18.16 -3.50 -0.29
C ASN A 222 -17.71 -4.40 0.85
N MET A 223 -16.46 -4.28 1.30
CA MET A 223 -15.93 -5.07 2.42
C MET A 223 -16.60 -4.69 3.74
N LYS A 224 -16.81 -3.38 3.96
CA LYS A 224 -17.53 -2.87 5.12
C LYS A 224 -18.98 -3.34 5.13
N ASP A 225 -19.67 -3.31 4.00
CA ASP A 225 -21.03 -3.82 3.85
C ASP A 225 -21.08 -5.34 4.11
N GLU A 226 -20.08 -6.10 3.68
CA GLU A 226 -19.95 -7.53 3.97
C GLU A 226 -19.84 -7.78 5.48
N VAL A 227 -18.98 -7.02 6.16
CA VAL A 227 -18.78 -7.14 7.61
C VAL A 227 -20.04 -6.75 8.39
N GLU A 228 -20.70 -5.65 8.02
CA GLU A 228 -21.94 -5.24 8.68
C GLU A 228 -23.07 -6.23 8.43
N ARG A 229 -23.17 -6.80 7.22
CA ARG A 229 -24.15 -7.85 6.94
C ARG A 229 -23.90 -9.11 7.77
N ALA A 230 -22.65 -9.55 7.86
CA ALA A 230 -22.28 -10.70 8.69
C ALA A 230 -22.59 -10.45 10.18
N LYS A 231 -22.35 -9.23 10.67
CA LYS A 231 -22.68 -8.83 12.04
C LYS A 231 -24.18 -8.80 12.29
N MET A 232 -24.96 -8.30 11.33
CA MET A 232 -26.43 -8.30 11.40
C MET A 232 -26.98 -9.73 11.38
N GLU A 233 -26.43 -10.60 10.54
CA GLU A 233 -26.79 -12.04 10.49
C GLU A 233 -26.47 -12.74 11.82
N GLU A 234 -25.30 -12.48 12.40
CA GLU A 234 -24.93 -13.01 13.71
C GLU A 234 -25.87 -12.53 14.81
N LEU A 235 -26.25 -11.25 14.79
CA LEU A 235 -27.21 -10.70 15.75
C LEU A 235 -28.59 -11.37 15.60
N MET A 236 -29.09 -11.51 14.37
CA MET A 236 -30.35 -12.21 14.10
C MET A 236 -30.31 -13.66 14.59
N LYS A 237 -29.19 -14.35 14.39
CA LYS A 237 -29.00 -15.71 14.91
C LYS A 237 -29.04 -15.74 16.43
N LYS A 238 -28.36 -14.82 17.11
CA LYS A 238 -28.40 -14.71 18.57
C LYS A 238 -29.80 -14.45 19.09
N ASP A 239 -30.55 -13.57 18.43
CA ASP A 239 -31.95 -13.30 18.80
C ASP A 239 -32.82 -14.55 18.63
N ALA A 240 -32.64 -15.30 17.54
CA ALA A 240 -33.35 -16.56 17.33
C ALA A 240 -32.99 -17.62 18.38
N ASP A 241 -31.71 -17.76 18.72
CA ASP A 241 -31.22 -18.67 19.77
C ASP A 241 -31.76 -18.27 21.16
N CYS A 242 -31.84 -16.96 21.45
CA CYS A 242 -32.46 -16.44 22.68
C CYS A 242 -33.94 -16.82 22.78
N VAL A 243 -34.73 -16.62 21.72
CA VAL A 243 -36.15 -17.01 21.69
C VAL A 243 -36.32 -18.52 21.88
N LEU A 244 -35.47 -19.33 21.23
CA LEU A 244 -35.50 -20.79 21.40
C LEU A 244 -35.13 -21.21 22.83
N ALA A 245 -34.13 -20.55 23.45
CA ALA A 245 -33.75 -20.76 24.84
C ALA A 245 -34.91 -20.42 25.81
N GLU A 246 -35.69 -19.39 25.52
CA GLU A 246 -36.88 -19.07 26.32
C GLU A 246 -37.97 -20.13 26.21
N VAL A 247 -38.28 -20.61 25.00
CA VAL A 247 -39.30 -21.66 24.79
C VAL A 247 -38.88 -22.97 25.44
N THR A 248 -37.61 -23.37 25.30
CA THR A 248 -37.06 -24.56 25.96
C THR A 248 -37.10 -24.45 27.49
N LYS A 249 -36.82 -23.26 28.04
CA LYS A 249 -36.99 -22.98 29.48
C LYS A 249 -38.45 -23.11 29.91
N LYS A 250 -39.40 -22.49 29.20
CA LYS A 250 -40.84 -22.60 29.48
C LYS A 250 -41.31 -24.06 29.48
N LYS A 251 -40.85 -24.85 28.50
CA LYS A 251 -41.11 -26.29 28.41
C LYS A 251 -40.53 -27.07 29.59
N SER A 252 -39.29 -26.79 29.98
CA SER A 252 -38.65 -27.38 31.16
C SER A 252 -39.43 -27.06 32.43
N ASP A 253 -39.83 -25.81 32.61
CA ASP A 253 -40.56 -25.37 33.80
C ASP A 253 -41.95 -26.00 33.89
N ALA A 254 -42.66 -26.15 32.76
CA ALA A 254 -43.91 -26.92 32.70
C ALA A 254 -43.72 -28.41 33.08
N ARG A 255 -42.60 -29.04 32.70
CA ARG A 255 -42.29 -30.41 33.14
C ARG A 255 -42.00 -30.48 34.64
N LYS A 256 -41.31 -29.49 35.20
CA LYS A 256 -41.03 -29.42 36.64
C LYS A 256 -42.32 -29.28 37.44
N THR A 257 -43.25 -28.43 37.00
CA THR A 257 -44.55 -28.26 37.69
C THR A 257 -45.39 -29.52 37.62
N LEU A 258 -45.44 -30.23 36.48
CA LEU A 258 -46.10 -31.53 36.35
C LEU A 258 -45.47 -32.58 37.30
N SER A 259 -44.14 -32.63 37.38
CA SER A 259 -43.42 -33.53 38.30
C SER A 259 -43.73 -33.23 39.77
N LEU A 260 -43.84 -31.94 40.12
CA LEU A 260 -44.24 -31.50 41.46
C LEU A 260 -45.67 -31.95 41.79
N ILE A 261 -46.62 -31.73 40.88
CA ILE A 261 -48.01 -32.17 41.04
C ILE A 261 -48.07 -33.70 41.23
N ALA A 262 -47.34 -34.47 40.41
CA ALA A 262 -47.27 -35.93 40.54
C ALA A 262 -46.70 -36.36 41.91
N SER A 263 -45.70 -35.63 42.42
CA SER A 263 -45.12 -35.88 43.74
C SER A 263 -46.11 -35.56 44.89
N LEU A 264 -46.90 -34.49 44.76
CA LEU A 264 -47.96 -34.15 45.71
C LEU A 264 -49.07 -35.21 45.75
N VAL A 265 -49.47 -35.74 44.59
CA VAL A 265 -50.44 -36.84 44.49
C VAL A 265 -49.91 -38.08 45.22
N LYS A 266 -48.66 -38.49 44.96
CA LYS A 266 -48.02 -39.62 45.65
C LYS A 266 -47.95 -39.41 47.16
N LEU A 267 -47.53 -38.23 47.61
CA LEU A 267 -47.46 -37.90 49.03
C LEU A 267 -48.82 -38.02 49.70
N ARG A 268 -49.88 -37.54 49.04
CA ARG A 268 -51.23 -37.65 49.55
C ARG A 268 -51.70 -39.10 49.61
N GLN A 269 -51.47 -39.89 48.56
CA GLN A 269 -51.79 -41.33 48.55
C GLN A 269 -51.10 -42.08 49.70
N VAL A 270 -49.83 -41.77 49.99
CA VAL A 270 -49.10 -42.36 51.13
C VAL A 270 -49.73 -41.95 52.46
N ARG A 271 -50.09 -40.68 52.63
CA ARG A 271 -50.75 -40.17 53.85
C ARG A 271 -52.13 -40.81 54.05
N GLU A 272 -52.93 -40.94 52.98
CA GLU A 272 -54.23 -41.62 53.02
C GLU A 272 -54.09 -43.10 53.36
N HIS A 273 -53.12 -43.80 52.77
CA HIS A 273 -52.83 -45.19 53.10
C HIS A 273 -52.42 -45.33 54.58
N ALA A 274 -51.53 -44.47 55.07
CA ALA A 274 -51.10 -44.49 56.48
C ALA A 274 -52.26 -44.20 57.45
N ALA A 275 -53.16 -43.27 57.13
CA ALA A 275 -54.36 -43.00 57.91
C ALA A 275 -55.33 -44.19 57.94
N LYS A 276 -55.56 -44.84 56.78
CA LYS A 276 -56.37 -46.07 56.69
C LYS A 276 -55.80 -47.21 57.54
N GLN A 277 -54.47 -47.39 57.55
CA GLN A 277 -53.80 -48.39 58.39
C GLN A 277 -53.96 -48.10 59.90
N ARG A 278 -54.11 -46.83 60.30
CA ARG A 278 -54.42 -46.43 61.69
C ARG A 278 -55.91 -46.50 62.04
N GLY A 279 -56.79 -46.85 61.09
CA GLY A 279 -58.24 -46.88 61.28
C GLY A 279 -58.91 -45.49 61.24
N GLU A 280 -58.19 -44.45 60.83
CA GLU A 280 -58.74 -43.09 60.67
C GLU A 280 -59.60 -42.98 59.40
N LYS A 281 -60.78 -42.34 59.50
CA LYS A 281 -61.64 -42.07 58.34
C LYS A 281 -61.18 -40.80 57.63
N VAL A 282 -60.68 -40.93 56.41
CA VAL A 282 -60.35 -39.80 55.53
C VAL A 282 -61.64 -39.24 54.91
N SER A 283 -61.82 -37.92 54.92
CA SER A 283 -62.98 -37.26 54.31
C SER A 283 -62.99 -37.44 52.80
N LEU A 284 -64.08 -38.04 52.27
CA LEU A 284 -64.26 -38.29 50.84
C LEU A 284 -64.44 -36.98 50.05
N GLU A 285 -65.07 -35.98 50.66
CA GLU A 285 -65.29 -34.67 50.04
C GLU A 285 -63.96 -33.94 49.80
N ASP A 286 -63.07 -34.00 50.80
CA ASP A 286 -61.74 -33.42 50.71
C ASP A 286 -60.89 -34.18 49.68
N HIS A 287 -61.02 -35.51 49.61
CA HIS A 287 -60.38 -36.34 48.58
C HIS A 287 -60.75 -35.84 47.17
N ASN A 288 -62.05 -35.75 46.91
CA ASN A 288 -62.61 -35.33 45.63
C ASN A 288 -62.25 -33.88 45.28
N ALA A 289 -62.19 -32.97 46.25
CA ALA A 289 -61.82 -31.57 46.02
C ALA A 289 -60.38 -31.44 45.52
N PHE A 290 -59.43 -32.09 46.18
CA PHE A 290 -58.03 -32.11 45.76
C PHE A 290 -57.82 -32.86 44.44
N GLU A 291 -58.53 -33.97 44.21
CA GLU A 291 -58.46 -34.68 42.93
C GLU A 291 -58.93 -33.78 41.78
N LYS A 292 -60.05 -33.07 41.95
CA LYS A 292 -60.55 -32.09 40.96
C LYS A 292 -59.51 -31.00 40.67
N VAL A 293 -58.92 -30.40 41.71
CA VAL A 293 -57.91 -29.33 41.55
C VAL A 293 -56.65 -29.86 40.89
N THR A 294 -56.15 -31.01 41.31
CA THR A 294 -54.94 -31.64 40.76
C THR A 294 -55.15 -32.02 39.30
N ASN A 295 -56.26 -32.68 38.97
CA ASN A 295 -56.58 -33.06 37.59
C ASN A 295 -56.76 -31.82 36.69
N HIS A 296 -57.33 -30.74 37.21
CA HIS A 296 -57.43 -29.49 36.48
C HIS A 296 -56.04 -28.86 36.21
N LEU A 297 -55.18 -28.77 37.22
CA LEU A 297 -53.82 -28.24 37.09
C LEU A 297 -52.98 -29.09 36.13
N THR A 298 -53.04 -30.41 36.23
CA THR A 298 -52.36 -31.33 35.31
C THR A 298 -52.79 -31.07 33.87
N LYS A 299 -54.10 -30.93 33.59
CA LYS A 299 -54.61 -30.61 32.25
C LYS A 299 -54.10 -29.27 31.71
N ILE A 300 -54.04 -28.24 32.55
CA ILE A 300 -53.52 -26.92 32.13
C ILE A 300 -52.04 -27.05 31.73
N TRP A 301 -51.23 -27.70 32.55
CA TRP A 301 -49.79 -27.83 32.30
C TRP A 301 -49.47 -28.79 31.15
N ASP A 302 -50.25 -29.86 30.97
CA ASP A 302 -50.14 -30.74 29.80
C ASP A 302 -50.46 -29.99 28.49
N SER A 303 -51.52 -29.18 28.49
CA SER A 303 -51.87 -28.32 27.35
C SER A 303 -50.75 -27.30 27.06
N ALA A 304 -50.23 -26.63 28.09
CA ALA A 304 -49.11 -25.71 27.95
C ALA A 304 -47.84 -26.40 27.41
N LEU A 305 -47.55 -27.62 27.87
CA LEU A 305 -46.42 -28.42 27.39
C LEU A 305 -46.56 -28.80 25.92
N GLU A 306 -47.77 -29.13 25.47
CA GLU A 306 -48.05 -29.41 24.06
C GLU A 306 -47.84 -28.16 23.19
N VAL A 307 -48.32 -26.99 23.65
CA VAL A 307 -48.14 -25.71 22.95
C VAL A 307 -46.65 -25.37 22.82
N TYR A 308 -45.88 -25.40 23.91
CA TYR A 308 -44.44 -25.13 23.86
C TYR A 308 -43.67 -26.16 23.02
N GLY A 309 -44.10 -27.42 23.04
CA GLY A 309 -43.51 -28.47 22.20
C GLY A 309 -43.77 -28.26 20.71
N LYS A 310 -44.92 -27.71 20.33
CA LYS A 310 -45.22 -27.33 18.94
C LYS A 310 -44.41 -26.09 18.54
N GLU A 311 -44.40 -25.07 19.40
CA GLU A 311 -43.66 -23.82 19.17
C GLU A 311 -42.15 -24.07 18.96
N GLU A 312 -41.51 -24.85 19.85
CA GLU A 312 -40.10 -25.23 19.73
C GLU A 312 -39.81 -25.97 18.42
N LYS A 313 -40.65 -26.94 18.04
CA LYS A 313 -40.48 -27.69 16.78
C LYS A 313 -40.61 -26.79 15.57
N THR A 314 -41.60 -25.88 15.57
CA THR A 314 -41.79 -24.92 14.48
C THR A 314 -40.58 -23.99 14.37
N LEU A 315 -40.10 -23.42 15.49
CA LEU A 315 -38.92 -22.57 15.51
C LEU A 315 -37.66 -23.31 15.06
N GLN A 316 -37.48 -24.57 15.47
CA GLN A 316 -36.34 -25.39 15.06
C GLN A 316 -36.36 -25.71 13.55
N VAL A 317 -37.55 -26.00 12.99
CA VAL A 317 -37.71 -26.20 11.54
C VAL A 317 -37.45 -24.91 10.78
N MET A 318 -37.96 -23.77 11.25
CA MET A 318 -37.69 -22.46 10.64
C MET A 318 -36.20 -22.14 10.66
N LEU A 319 -35.51 -22.33 11.81
CA LEU A 319 -34.08 -22.08 11.93
C LEU A 319 -33.25 -23.02 11.04
N MET A 320 -33.63 -24.30 10.95
CA MET A 320 -32.99 -25.26 10.05
C MET A 320 -33.19 -24.87 8.59
N GLN A 321 -34.40 -24.46 8.21
CA GLN A 321 -34.71 -24.08 6.85
C GLN A 321 -33.93 -22.83 6.42
N THR A 322 -33.90 -21.78 7.27
CA THR A 322 -33.05 -20.60 7.06
C THR A 322 -31.56 -20.98 6.97
N ALA A 323 -31.07 -21.88 7.83
CA ALA A 323 -29.68 -22.33 7.77
C ALA A 323 -29.33 -23.20 6.55
N THR A 324 -30.31 -23.82 5.89
CA THR A 324 -30.11 -24.58 4.64
C THR A 324 -30.28 -23.73 3.39
N GLU A 325 -31.10 -22.67 3.47
CA GLU A 325 -31.26 -21.68 2.39
C GLU A 325 -30.07 -20.71 2.38
N ASP A 326 -29.55 -20.31 3.55
CA ASP A 326 -28.30 -19.56 3.70
C ASP A 326 -27.10 -20.48 3.80
N ASN A 327 -26.43 -20.69 2.67
CA ASN A 327 -24.97 -20.61 2.48
C ASN A 327 -24.05 -21.37 3.47
N ASN A 328 -24.50 -22.23 4.37
CA ASN A 328 -23.62 -22.87 5.36
C ASN A 328 -22.74 -23.93 4.70
N SER A 329 -23.30 -24.72 3.77
CA SER A 329 -22.54 -25.67 2.96
C SER A 329 -21.52 -24.96 2.05
N ALA A 330 -21.92 -23.86 1.43
CA ALA A 330 -21.06 -23.04 0.58
C ALA A 330 -20.02 -22.23 1.38
N ARG A 331 -20.34 -21.79 2.61
CA ARG A 331 -19.41 -21.17 3.56
C ARG A 331 -18.38 -22.17 4.06
N ILE A 332 -18.79 -23.37 4.46
CA ILE A 332 -17.87 -24.46 4.85
C ILE A 332 -16.99 -24.87 3.67
N ALA A 333 -17.53 -24.93 2.45
CA ALA A 333 -16.74 -25.19 1.25
C ALA A 333 -15.73 -24.07 0.96
N LYS A 334 -16.12 -22.80 1.14
CA LYS A 334 -15.24 -21.64 1.00
C LYS A 334 -14.14 -21.63 2.05
N GLU A 335 -14.46 -21.94 3.30
CA GLU A 335 -13.50 -22.05 4.40
C GLU A 335 -12.52 -23.21 4.19
N ARG A 336 -13.00 -24.37 3.71
CA ARG A 336 -12.12 -25.47 3.27
C ARG A 336 -11.21 -25.07 2.11
N ASN A 337 -11.73 -24.35 1.12
CA ASN A 337 -10.91 -23.89 0.00
C ASN A 337 -9.83 -22.93 0.46
N ILE A 338 -10.15 -21.98 1.33
CA ILE A 338 -9.17 -21.07 1.93
C ILE A 338 -8.11 -21.87 2.69
N MET A 339 -8.51 -22.84 3.52
CA MET A 339 -7.55 -23.71 4.22
C MET A 339 -6.65 -24.49 3.25
N HIS A 340 -7.20 -24.98 2.14
CA HIS A 340 -6.43 -25.66 1.10
C HIS A 340 -5.48 -24.70 0.36
N GLU A 341 -5.88 -23.46 0.11
CA GLU A 341 -5.03 -22.41 -0.46
C GLU A 341 -3.85 -22.09 0.46
N TRP A 342 -4.10 -21.91 1.76
CA TRP A 342 -3.04 -21.72 2.76
C TRP A 342 -2.12 -22.92 2.85
N GLU A 343 -2.68 -24.13 2.89
CA GLU A 343 -1.89 -25.37 2.94
C GLU A 343 -1.02 -25.51 1.69
N SER A 344 -1.55 -25.18 0.50
CA SER A 344 -0.78 -25.18 -0.74
C SER A 344 0.25 -24.06 -0.80
N ALA A 345 0.01 -22.91 -0.16
CA ALA A 345 0.97 -21.79 -0.13
C ALA A 345 2.14 -22.08 0.81
N PHE A 346 1.87 -22.69 1.98
CA PHE A 346 2.91 -23.04 2.96
C PHE A 346 3.69 -24.31 2.59
N PHE A 347 3.02 -25.34 2.06
CA PHE A 347 3.61 -26.66 1.85
C PHE A 347 3.75 -27.06 0.38
N GLY A 348 3.30 -26.19 -0.55
CA GLY A 348 3.29 -26.49 -1.98
C GLY A 348 2.15 -27.43 -2.40
N PRO A 349 2.01 -27.69 -3.71
CA PRO A 349 0.97 -28.57 -4.22
C PRO A 349 1.14 -30.01 -3.69
N LYS A 350 0.13 -30.56 -3.01
CA LYS A 350 0.12 -31.95 -2.48
C LYS A 350 0.35 -33.03 -3.54
N THR A 351 0.16 -32.69 -4.82
CA THR A 351 0.14 -33.62 -5.94
C THR A 351 1.51 -33.94 -6.53
N ILE A 352 2.60 -33.33 -6.04
CA ILE A 352 3.94 -33.65 -6.56
C ILE A 352 4.90 -33.82 -5.38
N LEU A 353 4.75 -34.93 -4.65
CA LEU A 353 5.92 -35.51 -4.02
C LEU A 353 6.83 -35.92 -5.17
N ALA A 354 7.93 -35.19 -5.36
CA ALA A 354 8.98 -35.61 -6.28
C ALA A 354 9.33 -37.09 -6.00
N PRO A 355 9.75 -37.90 -6.99
CA PRO A 355 10.10 -39.30 -6.77
C PRO A 355 11.08 -39.54 -5.60
N SER A 356 11.89 -38.53 -5.26
CA SER A 356 12.76 -38.52 -4.09
C SER A 356 12.02 -38.54 -2.74
N TYR A 357 10.85 -37.93 -2.64
CA TYR A 357 10.00 -37.91 -1.44
C TYR A 357 9.12 -39.15 -1.30
N PHE A 358 8.91 -39.92 -2.39
CA PHE A 358 8.16 -41.17 -2.35
C PHE A 358 8.76 -42.14 -1.32
N ASN A 359 10.09 -42.24 -1.27
CA ASN A 359 10.80 -43.10 -0.32
C ASN A 359 10.60 -42.70 1.16
N LEU A 360 10.33 -41.42 1.44
CA LEU A 360 10.03 -40.95 2.79
C LEU A 360 8.58 -41.28 3.20
N ALA A 361 7.64 -41.20 2.26
CA ALA A 361 6.23 -41.55 2.50
C ALA A 361 5.99 -43.08 2.54
N VAL A 362 6.88 -43.90 1.97
CA VAL A 362 6.81 -45.37 2.07
C VAL A 362 6.96 -45.84 3.52
N ALA A 363 7.70 -45.11 4.35
CA ALA A 363 7.86 -45.41 5.78
C ALA A 363 6.53 -45.39 6.56
N GLU A 364 5.53 -44.64 6.09
CA GLU A 364 4.20 -44.61 6.72
C GLU A 364 3.37 -45.88 6.43
N LYS A 365 3.76 -46.63 5.38
CA LYS A 365 3.02 -47.79 4.86
C LYS A 365 3.71 -49.12 5.14
N ASP A 366 5.01 -49.12 5.40
CA ASP A 366 5.81 -50.32 5.64
C ASP A 366 6.75 -50.14 6.85
N LEU A 367 6.56 -51.00 7.86
CA LEU A 367 7.29 -50.98 9.12
C LEU A 367 8.77 -51.30 8.92
N ASP A 368 9.11 -52.20 8.01
CA ASP A 368 10.50 -52.58 7.75
C ASP A 368 11.26 -51.43 7.10
N THR A 369 10.62 -50.71 6.17
CA THR A 369 11.17 -49.47 5.60
C THR A 369 11.34 -48.39 6.66
N PHE A 370 10.38 -48.21 7.57
CA PHE A 370 10.52 -47.28 8.69
C PHE A 370 11.73 -47.62 9.58
N ILE A 371 11.88 -48.89 9.96
CA ILE A 371 13.00 -49.36 10.78
C ILE A 371 14.33 -49.17 10.03
N ALA A 372 14.38 -49.43 8.73
CA ALA A 372 15.59 -49.24 7.91
C ALA A 372 16.01 -47.76 7.84
N ILE A 373 15.05 -46.86 7.62
CA ILE A 373 15.29 -45.40 7.65
C ILE A 373 15.75 -44.98 9.05
N ARG A 374 15.11 -45.48 10.11
CA ARG A 374 15.52 -45.14 11.47
C ARG A 374 16.95 -45.59 11.78
N LYS A 375 17.31 -46.81 11.40
CA LYS A 375 18.68 -47.35 11.55
C LYS A 375 19.72 -46.56 10.75
N SER A 376 19.37 -46.05 9.56
CA SER A 376 20.29 -45.21 8.78
C SER A 376 20.54 -43.86 9.47
N TRP A 377 19.51 -43.27 10.09
CA TRP A 377 19.66 -42.08 10.93
C TRP A 377 20.47 -42.35 12.19
N ASP A 378 20.25 -43.51 12.83
CA ASP A 378 21.01 -43.91 14.02
C ASP A 378 22.51 -44.15 13.73
N THR A 379 22.91 -44.30 12.45
CA THR A 379 24.33 -44.39 12.04
C THR A 379 25.08 -43.07 12.24
N PHE A 380 24.35 -41.93 12.29
CA PHE A 380 24.92 -40.62 12.56
C PHE A 380 24.98 -40.29 14.07
N LEU A 381 24.53 -41.20 14.93
CA LEU A 381 24.66 -41.10 16.38
C LEU A 381 25.96 -41.81 16.79
N SER A 382 26.97 -41.05 17.23
CA SER A 382 28.20 -41.62 17.82
C SER A 382 28.14 -41.46 19.34
N ALA A 383 28.60 -42.48 20.07
CA ALA A 383 28.62 -42.49 21.54
C ALA A 383 29.87 -41.81 22.16
N GLU A 384 30.83 -41.40 21.32
CA GLU A 384 32.09 -40.77 21.75
C GLU A 384 32.21 -39.37 21.14
N ASP A 385 32.70 -38.43 21.96
CA ASP A 385 32.82 -36.98 21.70
C ASP A 385 33.79 -36.59 20.55
N GLU A 386 34.34 -37.55 19.80
CA GLU A 386 35.25 -37.25 18.71
C GLU A 386 34.50 -37.08 17.38
N SER A 387 34.30 -35.82 17.00
CA SER A 387 33.88 -35.33 15.67
C SER A 387 32.42 -35.58 15.25
N VAL A 388 31.47 -35.40 16.16
CA VAL A 388 30.04 -35.35 15.79
C VAL A 388 29.68 -33.99 15.19
N SER A 389 29.06 -33.96 14.01
CA SER A 389 28.44 -32.74 13.48
C SER A 389 27.20 -32.42 14.32
N ASN A 390 27.31 -31.51 15.28
CA ASN A 390 26.16 -31.03 16.05
C ASN A 390 25.11 -30.44 15.10
N ILE A 391 23.83 -30.63 15.43
CA ILE A 391 22.74 -29.94 14.74
C ILE A 391 23.06 -28.43 14.78
N PRO A 392 23.18 -27.76 13.62
CA PRO A 392 23.57 -26.37 13.60
C PRO A 392 22.57 -25.52 14.40
N VAL A 393 23.07 -24.78 15.38
CA VAL A 393 22.25 -23.85 16.14
C VAL A 393 22.10 -22.58 15.30
N GLY A 394 21.06 -22.52 14.45
CA GLY A 394 20.74 -21.36 13.63
C GLY A 394 20.57 -21.66 12.13
N TRP A 395 20.62 -20.60 11.31
CA TRP A 395 20.46 -20.72 9.85
C TRP A 395 21.70 -21.35 9.20
N VAL A 396 21.49 -22.47 8.51
CA VAL A 396 22.55 -23.13 7.73
C VAL A 396 22.64 -22.46 6.35
N LEU A 397 23.72 -21.72 6.14
CA LEU A 397 24.00 -21.12 4.83
C LEU A 397 24.55 -22.19 3.86
N PRO A 398 24.14 -22.18 2.59
CA PRO A 398 24.70 -23.08 1.59
C PRO A 398 26.22 -22.94 1.49
N ASN A 399 26.92 -24.07 1.31
CA ASN A 399 28.38 -24.09 1.11
C ASN A 399 28.77 -23.23 -0.10
N SER A 400 29.94 -22.60 -0.05
CA SER A 400 30.47 -21.74 -1.12
C SER A 400 30.65 -22.45 -2.47
N ASN A 401 30.74 -23.78 -2.47
CA ASN A 401 30.74 -24.62 -3.66
C ASN A 401 29.65 -25.71 -3.56
N PRO A 402 28.39 -25.40 -3.91
CA PRO A 402 27.32 -26.38 -3.88
C PRO A 402 27.57 -27.46 -4.94
N ASN A 403 27.19 -28.70 -4.62
CA ASN A 403 27.22 -29.80 -5.59
C ASN A 403 26.31 -29.48 -6.79
N GLY A 404 26.55 -30.07 -7.97
CA GLY A 404 25.95 -29.64 -9.25
C GLY A 404 24.43 -29.44 -9.24
N ASP A 405 23.70 -30.27 -8.49
CA ASP A 405 22.23 -30.18 -8.37
C ASP A 405 21.73 -28.97 -7.56
N TRP A 406 22.56 -28.42 -6.66
CA TRP A 406 22.22 -27.29 -5.78
C TRP A 406 22.68 -25.95 -6.34
N ALA A 407 23.59 -25.95 -7.32
CA ALA A 407 24.10 -24.74 -7.96
C ALA A 407 23.00 -23.88 -8.61
N LYS A 408 21.90 -24.50 -9.08
CA LYS A 408 20.78 -23.82 -9.73
C LYS A 408 19.98 -22.88 -8.82
N TYR A 409 20.09 -23.02 -7.49
CA TYR A 409 19.35 -22.21 -6.52
C TYR A 409 20.16 -21.05 -5.93
N ARG A 410 21.38 -20.80 -6.45
CA ARG A 410 22.27 -19.76 -5.93
C ARG A 410 21.96 -18.35 -6.44
N ASN A 411 21.21 -18.24 -7.54
CA ASN A 411 20.93 -16.98 -8.24
C ASN A 411 19.43 -16.65 -8.28
N CYS A 412 18.67 -17.01 -7.25
CA CYS A 412 17.29 -16.57 -7.08
C CYS A 412 17.20 -15.39 -6.13
#